data_AF-A0A7X5F6C7-F1
#
_entry.id   AF-A0A7X5F6C7-F1
#
_cell.length_a   1.000
_cell.length_b   1.000
_cell.length_c   1.000
_cell.angle_alpha   90.00
_cell.angle_beta   90.00
_cell.angle_gamma   90.00
#
_symmetry.space_group_name_H-M   'P 1'
#
loop_
_entity.id
_entity.type
_entity.pdbx_description
1 polymer ?
#
loop_
_entity_poly.entity_id
_entity_poly.type
_entity_poly.pdbx_seq_one_letter_code
_entity_poly.pdbx_strand_id
1 'polypeptide(L)'
;MSKNAKEIGRILKLQRQIHQLSAWMLVNLDRQDEQLAERQERVLKALSEGELALQDRFIRNASQRLKTIAEEQAQLATAREKVEAEMARQGRMLKVTERRLATVRQLEHQAQESRRLAEIIERHIAAETQASHKLDDLPSKAREA
;
A
#
# COMPACT_ATOMS: atom_id res chain seq x y z
N MET A 1 -2.52 21.38 -1.83
CA MET A 1 -1.65 20.26 -1.39
C MET A 1 -0.22 20.58 -1.73
N SER A 2 0.68 20.53 -0.74
CA SER A 2 2.10 20.75 -0.96
C SER A 2 2.69 19.69 -1.92
N LYS A 3 3.85 19.99 -2.51
CA LYS A 3 4.60 19.03 -3.34
C LYS A 3 4.87 17.73 -2.56
N ASN A 4 5.18 17.85 -1.26
CA ASN A 4 5.46 16.71 -0.37
C ASN A 4 4.24 15.80 -0.16
N ALA A 5 3.04 16.36 0.04
CA ALA A 5 1.83 15.54 0.18
C ALA A 5 1.48 14.78 -1.11
N LYS A 6 1.71 15.39 -2.27
CA LYS A 6 1.51 14.74 -3.57
C LYS A 6 2.50 13.59 -3.79
N GLU A 7 3.76 13.79 -3.44
CA GLU A 7 4.81 12.77 -3.57
C GLU A 7 4.56 11.57 -2.65
N ILE A 8 4.26 11.82 -1.37
CA ILE A 8 3.87 10.77 -0.41
C ILE A 8 2.64 10.01 -0.91
N GLY A 9 1.66 10.72 -1.51
CA GLY A 9 0.48 10.10 -2.11
C GLY A 9 0.82 9.17 -3.29
N ARG A 10 1.77 9.53 -4.15
CA ARG A 10 2.23 8.68 -5.26
C ARG A 10 2.94 7.43 -4.74
N ILE A 11 3.83 7.59 -3.76
CA ILE A 11 4.53 6.47 -3.11
C ILE A 11 3.53 5.50 -2.50
N LEU A 12 2.53 6.02 -1.77
CA LEU A 12 1.49 5.20 -1.16
C LEU A 12 0.68 4.43 -2.22
N LYS A 13 0.32 5.07 -3.34
CA LYS A 13 -0.38 4.39 -4.43
C LYS A 13 0.44 3.23 -5.00
N LEU A 14 1.73 3.45 -5.24
CA LEU A 14 2.63 2.41 -5.73
C LEU A 14 2.77 1.27 -4.72
N GLN A 15 2.94 1.57 -3.43
CA GLN A 15 2.99 0.56 -2.37
C GLN A 15 1.71 -0.29 -2.30
N ARG A 16 0.53 0.31 -2.50
CA ARG A 16 -0.74 -0.44 -2.57
C ARG A 16 -0.78 -1.39 -3.76
N GLN A 17 -0.32 -0.94 -4.93
CA GLN A 17 -0.27 -1.77 -6.14
C GLN A 17 0.69 -2.95 -5.95
N ILE A 18 1.85 -2.72 -5.36
CA ILE A 18 2.81 -3.80 -5.07
C ILE A 18 2.19 -4.79 -4.07
N HIS A 19 1.53 -4.32 -3.01
CA HIS A 19 0.88 -5.20 -2.04
C HIS A 19 -0.22 -6.07 -2.68
N GLN A 20 -1.02 -5.49 -3.59
CA GLN A 20 -2.02 -6.23 -4.36
C GLN A 20 -1.38 -7.27 -5.28
N LEU A 21 -0.26 -6.94 -5.93
CA LEU A 21 0.49 -7.87 -6.75
C LEU A 21 1.01 -9.04 -5.91
N SER A 22 1.59 -8.79 -4.73
CA SER A 22 2.05 -9.83 -3.82
C SER A 22 0.91 -10.75 -3.37
N ALA A 23 -0.27 -10.20 -3.05
CA ALA A 23 -1.45 -11.00 -2.73
C ALA A 23 -1.87 -11.90 -3.91
N TRP A 24 -1.87 -11.36 -5.14
CA TRP A 24 -2.16 -12.14 -6.34
C TRP A 24 -1.11 -13.23 -6.59
N MET A 25 0.17 -12.96 -6.34
CA MET A 25 1.24 -13.95 -6.44
C MET A 25 1.04 -15.12 -5.46
N LEU A 26 0.63 -14.85 -4.21
CA LEU A 26 0.33 -15.92 -3.25
C LEU A 26 -0.79 -16.84 -3.74
N VAL A 27 -1.89 -16.26 -4.24
CA VAL A 27 -3.00 -17.04 -4.79
C VAL A 27 -2.55 -17.91 -5.98
N ASN A 28 -1.64 -17.41 -6.82
CA ASN A 28 -1.10 -18.23 -7.91
C ASN A 28 -0.18 -19.34 -7.43
N LEU A 29 0.63 -19.10 -6.39
CA LEU A 29 1.47 -20.14 -5.79
C LEU A 29 0.60 -21.23 -5.15
N ASP A 30 -0.47 -20.85 -4.45
CA ASP A 30 -1.44 -21.79 -3.88
C ASP A 30 -2.10 -22.65 -4.98
N ARG A 31 -2.51 -22.04 -6.10
CA ARG A 31 -3.06 -22.78 -7.24
C ARG A 31 -2.04 -23.74 -7.87
N GLN A 32 -0.77 -23.35 -7.94
CA GLN A 32 0.28 -24.23 -8.47
C GLN A 32 0.50 -25.43 -7.54
N ASP A 33 0.49 -25.19 -6.22
CA ASP A 33 0.63 -26.25 -5.22
C ASP A 33 -0.56 -27.24 -5.28
N GLU A 34 -1.79 -26.74 -5.39
CA GLU A 34 -2.99 -27.56 -5.61
C GLU A 34 -2.87 -28.42 -6.88
N GLN A 35 -2.41 -27.84 -7.99
CA GLN A 35 -2.19 -28.59 -9.23
C GLN A 35 -1.13 -29.68 -9.10
N LEU A 36 -0.07 -29.44 -8.32
CA LEU A 36 0.95 -30.44 -8.04
C LEU A 36 0.40 -31.56 -7.14
N ALA A 37 -0.39 -31.22 -6.13
CA ALA A 37 -1.06 -32.19 -5.28
C ALA A 37 -2.01 -33.09 -6.08
N GLU A 38 -2.81 -32.52 -7.00
CA GLU A 38 -3.67 -33.29 -7.90
C GLU A 38 -2.87 -34.20 -8.86
N ARG A 39 -1.69 -33.76 -9.31
CA ARG A 39 -0.80 -34.60 -10.15
C ARG A 39 -0.22 -35.75 -9.34
N GLN A 40 0.21 -35.48 -8.10
CA GLN A 40 0.71 -36.49 -7.18
C GLN A 40 -0.36 -37.55 -6.92
N GLU A 41 -1.57 -37.12 -6.59
CA GLU A 41 -2.70 -38.01 -6.34
C GLU A 41 -3.00 -38.91 -7.55
N ARG A 42 -3.00 -38.34 -8.76
CA ARG A 42 -3.17 -39.13 -10.00
C ARG A 42 -2.07 -40.17 -10.20
N VAL A 43 -0.82 -39.86 -9.86
CA VAL A 43 0.29 -40.82 -9.96
C VAL A 43 0.13 -41.94 -8.93
N LEU A 44 -0.24 -41.61 -7.70
CA LEU A 44 -0.49 -42.60 -6.64
C LEU A 44 -1.70 -43.48 -6.94
N LYS A 45 -2.77 -42.90 -7.48
CA LYS A 45 -3.95 -43.63 -7.93
C LYS A 45 -3.61 -44.60 -9.07
N ALA A 46 -2.85 -44.15 -10.07
CA ALA A 46 -2.38 -45.02 -11.15
C ALA A 46 -1.47 -46.16 -10.66
N LEU A 47 -0.70 -45.93 -9.60
CA LEU A 47 0.13 -46.96 -8.94
C LEU A 47 -0.71 -47.98 -8.15
N SER A 48 -1.83 -47.58 -7.56
CA SER A 48 -2.67 -48.44 -6.72
C SER A 48 -3.72 -49.23 -7.52
N GLU A 49 -4.21 -48.69 -8.65
CA GLU A 49 -5.26 -49.31 -9.46
C GLU A 49 -4.75 -50.20 -10.61
N GLY A 50 -3.46 -50.10 -10.98
CA GLY A 50 -2.93 -50.80 -12.15
C GLY A 50 -2.28 -52.14 -11.85
N GLU A 51 -2.69 -53.21 -12.57
CA GLU A 51 -1.92 -54.49 -12.67
C GLU A 51 -0.46 -54.26 -13.16
N LEU A 52 -0.21 -53.12 -13.82
CA LEU A 52 1.10 -52.65 -14.28
C LEU A 52 2.03 -52.17 -13.15
N ALA A 53 1.53 -51.99 -11.92
CA ALA A 53 2.38 -51.74 -10.75
C ALA A 53 3.39 -52.88 -10.52
N LEU A 54 3.15 -54.07 -11.08
CA LEU A 54 4.06 -55.21 -11.04
C LEU A 54 5.24 -55.10 -12.02
N GLN A 55 5.26 -54.10 -12.92
CA GLN A 55 6.40 -53.88 -13.81
C GLN A 55 7.37 -52.82 -13.23
N ASP A 56 8.60 -53.22 -12.93
CA ASP A 56 9.66 -52.37 -12.40
C ASP A 56 9.85 -51.04 -13.15
N ARG A 57 9.64 -51.03 -14.48
CA ARG A 57 9.75 -49.81 -15.31
C ARG A 57 8.68 -48.78 -14.95
N PHE A 58 7.47 -49.23 -14.63
CA PHE A 58 6.36 -48.36 -14.27
C PHE A 58 6.56 -47.75 -12.89
N ILE A 59 6.95 -48.57 -11.90
CA ILE A 59 7.33 -48.09 -10.56
C ILE A 59 8.43 -47.05 -10.66
N ARG A 60 9.50 -47.34 -11.41
CA ARG A 60 10.63 -46.41 -11.57
C ARG A 60 10.22 -45.07 -12.17
N ASN A 61 9.35 -45.09 -13.18
CA ASN A 61 8.83 -43.87 -13.80
C ASN A 61 7.96 -43.07 -12.82
N ALA A 62 7.04 -43.73 -12.11
CA ALA A 62 6.18 -43.08 -11.15
C ALA A 62 6.98 -42.47 -9.99
N SER A 63 7.96 -43.19 -9.43
CA SER A 63 8.86 -42.67 -8.39
C SER A 63 9.64 -41.44 -8.87
N GLN A 64 10.13 -41.45 -10.12
CA GLN A 64 10.80 -40.28 -10.69
C GLN A 64 9.86 -39.08 -10.80
N ARG A 65 8.61 -39.31 -11.25
CA ARG A 65 7.59 -38.24 -11.34
C ARG A 65 7.24 -37.68 -9.96
N LEU A 66 7.06 -38.54 -8.96
CA LEU A 66 6.80 -38.12 -7.58
C LEU A 66 7.96 -37.32 -7.00
N LYS A 67 9.21 -37.74 -7.28
CA LYS A 67 10.40 -36.99 -6.86
C LYS A 67 10.43 -35.59 -7.48
N THR A 68 10.17 -35.47 -8.78
CA THR A 68 10.10 -34.16 -9.46
C THR A 68 8.98 -33.29 -8.88
N ILE A 69 7.80 -33.86 -8.61
CA ILE A 69 6.69 -33.13 -7.97
C ILE A 69 7.10 -32.63 -6.58
N ALA A 70 7.77 -33.45 -5.77
CA ALA A 70 8.23 -33.05 -4.44
C ALA A 70 9.30 -31.94 -4.51
N GLU A 71 10.20 -31.99 -5.49
CA GLU A 71 11.18 -30.92 -5.74
C GLU A 71 10.49 -29.61 -6.15
N GLU A 72 9.47 -29.67 -7.01
CA GLU A 72 8.67 -28.51 -7.42
C GLU A 72 7.88 -27.93 -6.22
N GLN A 73 7.26 -28.76 -5.38
CA GLN A 73 6.56 -28.33 -4.16
C GLN A 73 7.52 -27.64 -3.17
N ALA A 74 8.73 -28.15 -2.98
CA ALA A 74 9.73 -27.53 -2.12
C ALA A 74 10.17 -26.14 -2.64
N GLN A 75 10.28 -25.99 -3.96
CA GLN A 75 10.55 -24.70 -4.60
C GLN A 75 9.38 -23.73 -4.42
N LEU A 76 8.14 -24.19 -4.57
CA LEU A 76 6.94 -23.38 -4.34
C LEU A 76 6.84 -22.92 -2.88
N ALA A 77 7.10 -23.81 -1.92
CA ALA A 77 7.12 -23.46 -0.50
C ALA A 77 8.13 -22.34 -0.21
N THR A 78 9.35 -22.48 -0.75
CA THR A 78 10.39 -21.44 -0.62
C THR A 78 9.98 -20.12 -1.27
N ALA A 79 9.33 -20.17 -2.43
CA ALA A 79 8.84 -18.98 -3.12
C ALA A 79 7.71 -18.31 -2.33
N ARG A 80 6.80 -19.09 -1.76
CA ARG A 80 5.70 -18.62 -0.91
C ARG A 80 6.23 -17.90 0.31
N GLU A 81 7.14 -18.49 1.06
CA GLU A 81 7.76 -17.86 2.24
C GLU A 81 8.37 -16.49 1.90
N LYS A 82 9.06 -16.37 0.76
CA LYS A 82 9.64 -15.11 0.30
C LYS A 82 8.57 -14.06 0.00
N VAL A 83 7.49 -14.44 -0.68
CA VAL A 83 6.39 -13.53 -1.01
C VAL A 83 5.64 -13.11 0.26
N GLU A 84 5.40 -14.03 1.20
CA GLU A 84 4.76 -13.72 2.48
C GLU A 84 5.60 -12.76 3.32
N ALA A 85 6.92 -13.00 3.42
CA ALA A 85 7.83 -12.12 4.14
C ALA A 85 7.86 -10.70 3.55
N GLU A 86 7.90 -10.59 2.23
CA GLU A 86 7.88 -9.30 1.54
C GLU A 86 6.51 -8.61 1.64
N MET A 87 5.41 -9.36 1.54
CA MET A 87 4.06 -8.83 1.75
C MET A 87 3.87 -8.28 3.17
N ALA A 88 4.40 -8.98 4.18
CA ALA A 88 4.37 -8.51 5.56
C ALA A 88 5.21 -7.23 5.76
N ARG A 89 6.39 -7.16 5.13
CA ARG A 89 7.24 -5.96 5.12
C ARG A 89 6.53 -4.77 4.46
N GLN A 90 5.90 -4.99 3.31
CA GLN A 90 5.14 -3.97 2.60
C GLN A 90 3.94 -3.49 3.41
N GLY A 91 3.21 -4.40 4.07
CA GLY A 91 2.10 -4.04 4.94
C GLY A 91 2.52 -3.11 6.10
N ARG A 92 3.70 -3.33 6.69
CA ARG A 92 4.26 -2.42 7.69
C ARG A 92 4.61 -1.06 7.09
N MET A 93 5.28 -1.04 5.94
CA MET A 93 5.62 0.21 5.24
C MET A 93 4.37 1.02 4.89
N LEU A 94 3.33 0.36 4.39
CA LEU A 94 2.07 1.00 4.01
C LEU A 94 1.45 1.75 5.19
N LYS A 95 1.34 1.08 6.36
CA LYS A 95 0.82 1.69 7.60
C LYS A 95 1.63 2.92 8.02
N VAL A 96 2.96 2.87 7.89
CA VAL A 96 3.83 4.01 8.22
C VAL A 96 3.61 5.17 7.24
N THR A 97 3.55 4.89 5.94
CA THR A 97 3.33 5.91 4.90
C THR A 97 1.94 6.55 5.01
N GLU A 98 0.91 5.77 5.37
CA GLU A 98 -0.44 6.29 5.62
C GLU A 98 -0.47 7.24 6.82
N ARG A 99 0.14 6.84 7.94
CA ARG A 99 0.27 7.71 9.12
C ARG A 99 1.00 9.02 8.78
N ARG A 100 2.12 8.93 8.06
CA ARG A 100 2.88 10.10 7.63
C ARG A 100 2.05 11.04 6.76
N LEU A 101 1.27 10.50 5.82
CA LEU A 101 0.39 11.30 4.97
C LEU A 101 -0.70 12.00 5.79
N ALA A 102 -1.29 11.31 6.77
CA ALA A 102 -2.28 11.91 7.68
C ALA A 102 -1.69 13.08 8.47
N THR A 103 -0.50 12.90 9.05
CA THR A 103 0.21 13.97 9.78
C THR A 103 0.51 15.16 8.87
N VAL A 104 1.03 14.93 7.66
CA VAL A 104 1.33 16.02 6.70
C VAL A 104 0.06 16.78 6.33
N ARG A 105 -1.06 16.08 6.08
CA ARG A 105 -2.34 16.72 5.79
C ARG A 105 -2.85 17.56 6.95
N GLN A 106 -2.72 17.08 8.18
CA GLN A 106 -3.12 17.82 9.37
C GLN A 106 -2.28 19.09 9.55
N LEU A 107 -0.97 19.01 9.40
CA LEU A 107 -0.07 20.16 9.46
C LEU A 107 -0.38 21.18 8.36
N GLU A 108 -0.67 20.72 7.14
CA GLU A 108 -1.10 21.61 6.05
C GLU A 108 -2.41 22.32 6.38
N HIS A 109 -3.37 21.62 6.98
CA HIS A 109 -4.65 22.18 7.38
C HIS A 109 -4.47 23.26 8.44
N GLN A 110 -3.74 22.95 9.52
CA GLN A 110 -3.43 23.90 10.59
C GLN A 110 -2.70 25.13 10.07
N ALA A 111 -1.70 24.95 9.17
CA ALA A 111 -0.99 26.07 8.58
C ALA A 111 -1.90 26.96 7.71
N GLN A 112 -2.88 26.37 7.02
CA GLN A 112 -3.87 27.15 6.26
C GLN A 112 -4.82 27.91 7.18
N GLU A 113 -5.29 27.29 8.26
CA GLU A 113 -6.14 27.96 9.25
C GLU A 113 -5.42 29.12 9.92
N SER A 114 -4.17 28.94 10.37
CA SER A 114 -3.38 30.01 10.97
C SER A 114 -3.16 31.18 10.01
N ARG A 115 -2.92 30.92 8.72
CA ARG A 115 -2.81 31.98 7.70
C ARG A 115 -4.12 32.74 7.52
N ARG A 116 -5.25 32.03 7.43
CA ARG A 116 -6.58 32.67 7.32
C ARG A 116 -6.90 33.53 8.54
N LEU A 117 -6.58 33.04 9.74
CA LEU A 117 -6.78 33.81 10.97
C LEU A 117 -5.92 35.07 10.98
N ALA A 118 -4.64 34.96 10.61
CA ALA A 118 -3.76 36.12 10.49
C ALA A 118 -4.30 37.15 9.48
N GLU A 119 -4.76 36.71 8.30
CA GLU A 119 -5.36 37.58 7.29
C GLU A 119 -6.64 38.28 7.79
N ILE A 120 -7.48 37.60 8.58
CA ILE A 120 -8.70 38.20 9.16
C ILE A 120 -8.34 39.26 10.20
N ILE A 121 -7.38 38.95 11.09
CA ILE A 121 -6.89 39.89 12.11
C ILE A 121 -6.29 41.12 11.45
N GLU A 122 -5.43 40.95 10.44
CA GLU A 122 -4.80 42.05 9.71
C GLU A 122 -5.85 42.96 9.05
N ARG A 123 -6.90 42.39 8.44
CA ARG A 123 -8.01 43.18 7.88
C ARG A 123 -8.77 43.99 8.95
N HIS A 124 -9.00 43.42 10.13
CA HIS A 124 -9.72 44.13 11.20
C HIS A 124 -8.87 45.26 11.78
N ILE A 125 -7.58 45.01 12.05
CA ILE A 125 -6.65 46.05 12.51
C ILE A 125 -6.52 47.17 11.47
N ALA A 126 -6.41 46.83 10.19
CA ALA A 126 -6.33 47.81 9.10
C ALA A 126 -7.64 48.64 8.96
N ALA A 127 -8.80 48.02 9.18
CA ALA A 127 -10.08 48.72 9.15
C ALA A 127 -10.26 49.68 10.34
N GLU A 128 -9.85 49.27 11.54
CA GLU A 128 -9.91 50.13 12.74
C GLU A 128 -8.94 51.31 12.63
N THR A 129 -7.72 51.11 12.12
CA THR A 129 -6.77 52.21 11.88
C THR A 129 -7.29 53.20 10.83
N GLN A 130 -7.95 52.74 9.78
CA GLN A 130 -8.59 53.63 8.80
C GLN A 130 -9.80 54.39 9.36
N ALA A 131 -10.59 53.77 10.24
CA ALA A 131 -11.71 54.44 10.92
C ALA A 131 -11.21 55.51 11.91
N SER A 132 -10.14 55.22 12.66
CA SER A 132 -9.51 56.17 13.58
C SER A 132 -8.89 57.36 12.84
N HIS A 133 -8.21 57.11 11.71
CA HIS A 133 -7.60 58.19 10.91
C HIS A 133 -8.65 59.11 10.27
N LYS A 134 -9.86 58.61 9.99
CA LYS A 134 -10.99 59.44 9.53
C LYS A 134 -11.62 60.29 10.64
N LEU A 135 -11.54 59.86 11.90
CA LEU A 135 -12.04 60.64 13.04
C LEU A 135 -11.08 61.78 13.40
N ASP A 136 -9.76 61.56 13.27
CA ASP A 136 -8.74 62.62 13.48
C ASP A 136 -8.73 63.68 12.37
N ASP A 137 -9.27 63.39 11.18
CA ASP A 137 -9.39 64.34 10.06
C ASP A 137 -10.64 65.23 10.15
N LEU A 138 -11.60 64.92 11.02
CA LEU A 138 -12.85 65.69 11.20
C LEU A 138 -12.69 67.04 11.93
N PRO A 139 -11.82 67.23 12.94
CA PRO A 139 -11.68 68.55 13.59
C PRO A 139 -10.95 69.60 12.73
N SER A 140 -10.31 69.22 11.63
CA SER A 140 -9.64 70.17 10.72
C SER A 140 -10.63 70.92 9.82
N LYS A 141 -11.72 70.26 9.38
CA LYS A 141 -12.72 70.88 8.48
C LYS A 141 -13.80 71.70 9.17
N ALA A 142 -13.89 71.66 10.50
CA ALA A 142 -14.85 72.44 11.28
C ALA A 142 -14.34 73.85 11.68
N ARG A 143 -13.11 74.22 11.28
CA ARG A 143 -12.50 75.54 11.58
C ARG A 143 -12.40 76.51 10.40
N GLU A 144 -12.92 76.16 9.23
CA GLU A 144 -12.92 77.01 8.02
C GLU A 144 -14.32 77.37 7.48
N ALA A 145 -15.36 77.39 8.35
CA ALA A 145 -16.67 77.95 8.03
C ALA A 145 -16.97 79.15 8.93
#